data_AF-A0A660U2A8-F1
#
_entry.id   AF-A0A660U2A8-F1
#
_cell.length_a   1.000
_cell.length_b   1.000
_cell.length_c   1.000
_cell.angle_alpha   90.00
_cell.angle_beta   90.00
_cell.angle_gamma   90.00
#
_symmetry.space_group_name_H-M   'P 1'
#
loop_
_entity.id
_entity.type
_entity.pdbx_description
1 polymer ?
#
loop_
_entity_poly.entity_id
_entity_poly.type
_entity_poly.pdbx_seq_one_letter_code
_entity_poly.pdbx_strand_id
1 'polypeptide(L)'
;GWRVGAGEAEVTSTFWIFCGHAWADVELQVKGGEGVKVAVGLPRMAEMRRDGKDGYMLSWGEDGRGWAVMFPPDALVKFLDLGGNQIALLSPDIHGRLEYQILSREGMGSAEEFEAAVKLTLKSIVNPPEVKILPGKGRRGGKR
;
A
#
# COMPACT_ATOMS: atom_id res chain seq x y z
N GLY A 1 14.31 -15.82 14.85
CA GLY A 1 12.99 -15.25 14.54
C GLY A 1 12.56 -14.28 15.60
N TRP A 2 11.34 -13.75 15.48
CA TRP A 2 10.64 -13.03 16.55
C TRP A 2 9.88 -14.04 17.42
N ARG A 3 9.88 -13.85 18.74
CA ARG A 3 9.05 -14.66 19.64
C ARG A 3 7.67 -14.03 19.77
N VAL A 4 6.63 -14.77 19.37
CA VAL A 4 5.22 -14.34 19.46
C VAL A 4 4.45 -15.41 20.24
N GLY A 5 4.08 -15.08 21.48
CA GLY A 5 3.50 -16.07 22.40
C GLY A 5 4.47 -17.21 22.73
N ALA A 6 4.00 -18.45 22.60
CA ALA A 6 4.82 -19.66 22.78
C ALA A 6 5.59 -20.09 21.52
N GLY A 7 5.33 -19.45 20.38
CA GLY A 7 5.92 -19.78 19.08
C GLY A 7 7.10 -18.88 18.71
N GLU A 8 7.95 -19.39 17.81
CA GLU A 8 8.92 -18.59 17.08
C GLU A 8 8.37 -18.32 15.68
N ALA A 9 8.22 -17.06 15.33
CA ALA A 9 7.79 -16.61 14.02
C ALA A 9 9.00 -16.05 13.25
N GLU A 10 9.20 -16.53 12.04
CA GLU A 10 10.08 -15.86 11.09
C GLU A 10 9.20 -14.89 10.28
N VAL A 11 9.50 -13.59 10.40
CA VAL A 11 8.87 -12.55 9.60
C VAL A 11 9.91 -12.04 8.62
N THR A 12 9.69 -12.33 7.34
CA THR A 12 10.51 -11.77 6.27
C THR A 12 9.71 -10.66 5.63
N SER A 13 10.23 -9.43 5.73
CA SER A 13 9.69 -8.27 5.01
C SER A 13 10.66 -7.87 3.93
N THR A 14 10.22 -7.95 2.68
CA THR A 14 10.99 -7.39 1.58
C THR A 14 10.58 -5.94 1.43
N PHE A 15 11.42 -5.01 1.91
CA PHE A 15 11.23 -3.58 1.69
C PHE A 15 11.99 -3.14 0.45
N TRP A 16 11.28 -2.61 -0.53
CA TRP A 16 11.88 -1.89 -1.66
C TRP A 16 11.74 -0.39 -1.40
N ILE A 17 12.75 0.22 -0.79
CA ILE A 17 12.84 1.68 -0.72
C ILE A 17 13.58 2.17 -1.95
N PHE A 18 12.83 2.54 -3.00
CA PHE A 18 13.39 3.29 -4.11
C PHE A 18 13.36 4.77 -3.76
N CYS A 19 14.54 5.38 -3.56
CA CYS A 19 14.75 6.81 -3.26
C CYS A 19 14.36 7.76 -4.42
N GLY A 20 13.13 7.64 -4.94
CA GLY A 20 12.61 8.39 -6.07
C GLY A 20 11.22 7.92 -6.53
N HIS A 21 10.69 6.84 -5.98
CA HIS A 21 9.30 6.43 -6.22
C HIS A 21 8.41 6.89 -5.06
N ALA A 22 7.25 7.43 -5.43
CA ALA A 22 6.24 7.89 -4.49
C ALA A 22 5.64 6.75 -3.63
N TRP A 23 6.03 5.49 -3.84
CA TRP A 23 5.40 4.37 -3.17
C TRP A 23 6.39 3.20 -2.96
N ALA A 24 6.04 2.33 -2.02
CA ALA A 24 6.75 1.12 -1.66
C ALA A 24 5.80 -0.08 -1.61
N ASP A 25 6.20 -1.18 -2.25
CA ASP A 25 5.61 -2.50 -2.09
C ASP A 25 6.16 -3.19 -0.84
N VAL A 26 5.27 -3.79 -0.06
CA VAL A 26 5.65 -4.61 1.09
C VAL A 26 4.97 -5.97 0.99
N GLU A 27 5.78 -7.00 0.84
CA GLU A 27 5.38 -8.40 0.92
C GLU A 27 5.92 -9.02 2.21
N LEU A 28 5.01 -9.64 2.99
CA LEU A 28 5.31 -10.35 4.22
C LEU A 28 4.97 -11.82 4.09
N GLN A 29 5.93 -12.68 4.38
CA GLN A 29 5.70 -14.11 4.61
C GLN A 29 5.86 -14.42 6.10
N VAL A 30 4.81 -14.99 6.70
CA VAL A 30 4.77 -15.41 8.10
C VAL A 30 4.78 -16.94 8.17
N LYS A 31 5.77 -17.53 8.86
CA LYS A 31 5.83 -18.98 9.13
C LYS A 31 5.54 -19.28 10.59
N GLY A 32 4.78 -20.35 10.85
CA GLY A 32 4.47 -20.83 12.21
C GLY A 32 3.55 -19.91 13.04
N GLY A 33 2.90 -18.95 12.38
CA GLY A 33 2.14 -17.87 13.00
C GLY A 33 0.64 -17.92 12.73
N GLU A 34 0.02 -19.08 12.90
CA GLU A 34 -1.43 -19.22 12.75
C GLU A 34 -2.14 -18.20 13.68
N GLY A 35 -2.98 -17.33 13.12
CA GLY A 35 -3.65 -16.26 13.85
C GLY A 35 -2.84 -14.97 14.09
N VAL A 36 -1.59 -14.87 13.61
CA VAL A 36 -0.79 -13.63 13.68
C VAL A 36 -1.47 -12.50 12.91
N LYS A 37 -1.46 -11.31 13.50
CA LYS A 37 -1.94 -10.06 12.89
C LYS A 37 -0.78 -9.09 12.71
N VAL A 38 -0.80 -8.34 11.62
CA VAL A 38 0.19 -7.30 11.30
C VAL A 38 -0.46 -5.94 11.49
N ALA A 39 0.15 -5.07 12.27
CA ALA A 39 -0.29 -3.69 12.44
C ALA A 39 0.47 -2.78 11.48
N VAL A 40 -0.23 -2.10 10.59
CA VAL A 40 0.34 -1.09 9.70
C VAL A 40 -0.28 0.27 10.04
N GLY A 41 0.58 1.26 10.31
CA GLY A 41 0.14 2.55 10.83
C GLY A 41 0.53 3.72 9.94
N LEU A 42 -0.29 4.77 9.99
CA LEU A 42 0.05 6.11 9.50
C LEU A 42 0.02 7.10 10.66
N PRO A 43 0.90 8.11 10.65
CA PRO A 43 0.78 9.23 11.57
C PRO A 43 -0.52 9.96 11.29
N ARG A 44 -1.23 10.42 12.33
CA ARG A 44 -2.38 11.30 12.15
C ARG A 44 -1.92 12.69 11.74
N MET A 45 -2.47 13.21 10.66
CA MET A 45 -2.28 14.60 10.24
C MET A 45 -3.58 15.40 10.35
N ALA A 46 -3.71 16.48 9.58
CA ALA A 46 -4.88 17.35 9.55
C ALA A 46 -6.14 16.60 9.11
N GLU A 47 -6.01 15.78 8.06
CA GLU A 47 -7.09 14.93 7.57
C GLU A 47 -6.72 13.46 7.60
N MET A 48 -7.71 12.63 7.93
CA MET A 48 -7.62 11.17 7.92
C MET A 48 -8.83 10.59 7.21
N ARG A 49 -8.60 9.65 6.30
CA ARG A 49 -9.67 8.89 5.63
C ARG A 49 -9.31 7.41 5.62
N ARG A 50 -10.33 6.55 5.62
CA ARG A 50 -10.15 5.10 5.59
C ARG A 50 -11.38 4.44 4.99
N ASP A 51 -11.17 3.38 4.24
CA ASP A 51 -12.22 2.58 3.65
C ASP A 51 -11.82 1.10 3.69
N GLY A 52 -12.55 0.32 4.47
CA GLY A 52 -12.30 -1.11 4.57
C GLY A 52 -12.84 -1.90 3.37
N LYS A 53 -13.77 -1.34 2.59
CA LYS A 53 -14.33 -1.99 1.41
C LYS A 53 -13.36 -1.88 0.23
N ASP A 54 -12.79 -0.71 0.04
CA ASP A 54 -11.82 -0.45 -1.04
C ASP A 54 -10.38 -0.76 -0.61
N GLY A 55 -10.13 -0.95 0.69
CA GLY A 55 -8.85 -1.43 1.21
C GLY A 55 -7.78 -0.35 1.34
N TYR A 56 -8.10 0.78 1.99
CA TYR A 56 -7.10 1.80 2.27
C TYR A 56 -7.30 2.57 3.57
N MET A 57 -6.22 3.22 3.99
CA MET A 57 -6.18 4.28 4.99
C MET A 57 -5.21 5.35 4.49
N LEU A 58 -5.57 6.63 4.62
CA LEU A 58 -4.72 7.75 4.23
C LEU A 58 -4.73 8.86 5.26
N SER A 59 -3.62 9.58 5.30
CA SER A 59 -3.38 10.77 6.11
C SER A 59 -2.91 11.90 5.21
N TRP A 60 -3.40 13.12 5.45
CA TRP A 60 -3.09 14.30 4.65
C TRP A 60 -2.80 15.53 5.51
N GLY A 61 -1.77 16.28 5.11
CA GLY A 61 -1.30 17.50 5.77
C GLY A 61 -1.69 18.77 5.04
N GLU A 62 -1.83 19.85 5.80
CA GLU A 62 -2.03 21.21 5.27
C GLU A 62 -0.83 21.70 4.43
N ASP A 63 0.33 21.05 4.59
CA ASP A 63 1.55 21.31 3.82
C ASP A 63 1.58 20.62 2.45
N GLY A 64 0.49 19.96 2.04
CA GLY A 64 0.37 19.29 0.76
C GLY A 64 1.07 17.94 0.69
N ARG A 65 1.39 17.34 1.84
CA ARG A 65 1.97 15.99 1.95
C ARG A 65 0.91 14.98 2.36
N GLY A 66 0.93 13.83 1.71
CA GLY A 66 0.00 12.74 1.95
C GLY A 66 0.69 11.39 2.07
N TRP A 67 0.17 10.54 2.94
CA TRP A 67 0.54 9.13 3.04
C TRP A 67 -0.69 8.26 2.96
N ALA A 68 -0.58 7.11 2.31
CA ALA A 68 -1.62 6.10 2.23
C ALA A 68 -1.03 4.71 2.43
N VAL A 69 -1.82 3.86 3.05
CA VAL A 69 -1.60 2.42 3.17
C VAL A 69 -2.74 1.75 2.39
N MET A 70 -2.39 0.92 1.43
CA MET A 70 -3.31 0.20 0.54
C MET A 70 -3.13 -1.30 0.79
N PHE A 71 -4.23 -2.03 0.97
CA PHE A 71 -4.20 -3.45 1.32
C PHE A 71 -5.40 -4.19 0.71
N PRO A 72 -5.30 -5.51 0.53
CA PRO A 72 -6.46 -6.34 0.18
C PRO A 72 -7.59 -6.16 1.20
N PRO A 73 -8.83 -5.86 0.77
CA PRO A 73 -9.94 -5.63 1.69
C PRO A 73 -10.22 -6.81 2.63
N ASP A 74 -10.01 -8.04 2.16
CA ASP A 74 -10.18 -9.29 2.91
C ASP A 74 -9.08 -9.50 3.96
N ALA A 75 -7.93 -8.86 3.82
CA ALA A 75 -6.87 -8.85 4.85
C ALA A 75 -7.25 -7.97 6.05
N LEU A 76 -8.18 -7.02 5.90
CA LEU A 76 -8.53 -6.10 6.99
C LEU A 76 -9.29 -6.82 8.11
N VAL A 77 -8.73 -6.78 9.33
CA VAL A 77 -9.42 -7.24 10.53
C VAL A 77 -10.22 -6.10 11.15
N LYS A 78 -9.55 -4.96 11.38
CA LYS A 78 -10.16 -3.73 11.92
C LYS A 78 -9.19 -2.57 11.86
N PHE A 79 -9.74 -1.36 11.98
CA PHE A 79 -8.96 -0.18 12.30
C PHE A 79 -8.83 0.01 13.81
N LEU A 80 -7.69 0.52 14.24
CA LEU A 80 -7.39 0.91 15.62
C LEU A 80 -6.94 2.37 15.66
N ASP A 81 -7.41 3.10 16.66
CA ASP A 81 -6.98 4.47 16.94
C ASP A 81 -6.15 4.45 18.23
N LEU A 82 -4.85 4.72 18.12
CA LEU A 82 -3.90 4.71 19.23
C LEU A 82 -3.41 6.12 19.57
N GLY A 83 -4.32 7.07 19.72
CA GLY A 83 -4.03 8.36 20.37
C GLY A 83 -2.96 9.19 19.65
N GLY A 84 -2.98 9.17 18.32
CA GLY A 84 -2.03 9.91 17.47
C GLY A 84 -1.61 9.17 16.22
N ASN A 85 -1.76 7.84 16.22
CA ASN A 85 -1.58 7.00 15.04
C ASN A 85 -2.87 6.26 14.71
N GLN A 86 -3.16 6.13 13.42
CA GLN A 86 -4.22 5.27 12.92
C GLN A 86 -3.57 4.01 12.38
N ILE A 87 -4.13 2.86 12.75
CA ILE A 87 -3.58 1.55 12.43
C ILE A 87 -4.62 0.71 11.72
N ALA A 88 -4.24 0.10 10.60
CA ALA A 88 -4.94 -1.02 10.01
C ALA A 88 -4.34 -2.32 10.58
N LEU A 89 -5.16 -3.11 11.25
CA LEU A 89 -4.77 -4.45 11.69
C LEU A 89 -5.13 -5.43 10.58
N LEU A 90 -4.12 -6.07 10.00
CA LEU A 90 -4.22 -6.95 8.85
C LEU A 90 -3.95 -8.40 9.23
N SER A 91 -4.62 -9.32 8.54
CA SER A 91 -4.39 -10.76 8.63
C SER A 91 -3.72 -11.24 7.36
N PRO A 92 -2.64 -12.02 7.46
CA PRO A 92 -2.15 -12.80 6.32
C PRO A 92 -3.20 -13.80 5.82
N ASP A 93 -3.05 -14.23 4.56
CA ASP A 93 -3.85 -15.26 3.92
C ASP A 93 -3.64 -16.65 4.57
N ILE A 94 -4.35 -17.67 4.06
CA ILE A 94 -4.24 -19.06 4.55
C ILE A 94 -2.84 -19.67 4.36
N HIS A 95 -1.98 -19.06 3.55
CA HIS A 95 -0.59 -19.46 3.32
C HIS A 95 0.39 -18.58 4.11
N GLY A 96 -0.10 -17.67 4.95
CA GLY A 96 0.71 -16.76 5.74
C GLY A 96 1.30 -15.60 4.94
N ARG A 97 0.75 -15.27 3.76
CA ARG A 97 1.19 -14.15 2.93
C ARG A 97 0.36 -12.90 3.19
N LEU A 98 1.01 -11.75 3.23
CA LEU A 98 0.35 -10.45 3.29
C LEU A 98 1.08 -9.48 2.35
N GLU A 99 0.33 -8.92 1.41
CA GLU A 99 0.80 -7.87 0.51
C GLU A 99 0.08 -6.58 0.85
N TYR A 100 0.82 -5.50 1.02
CA TYR A 100 0.26 -4.15 1.16
C TYR A 100 1.26 -3.13 0.63
N GLN A 101 0.79 -1.92 0.39
CA GLN A 101 1.59 -0.86 -0.21
C GLN A 101 1.48 0.41 0.59
N ILE A 102 2.54 1.20 0.54
CA ILE A 102 2.59 2.53 1.15
C ILE A 102 2.84 3.53 0.02
N LEU A 103 1.97 4.53 -0.12
CA LEU A 103 2.11 5.62 -1.09
C LEU A 103 2.32 6.92 -0.31
N SER A 104 3.40 7.63 -0.59
CA SER A 104 3.67 8.99 -0.14
C SER A 104 3.64 9.95 -1.32
N ARG A 105 2.96 11.09 -1.20
CA ARG A 105 2.93 12.09 -2.27
C ARG A 105 3.05 13.49 -1.71
N GLU A 106 3.72 14.35 -2.46
CA GLU A 106 3.88 15.76 -2.14
C GLU A 106 3.40 16.61 -3.34
N GLY A 107 2.92 17.81 -3.07
CA GLY A 107 2.57 18.79 -4.10
C GLY A 107 1.26 18.51 -4.83
N MET A 108 0.36 17.71 -4.26
CA MET A 108 -1.04 17.62 -4.72
C MET A 108 -1.87 18.76 -4.12
N GLY A 109 -2.92 19.17 -4.83
CA GLY A 109 -3.71 20.35 -4.46
C GLY A 109 -4.67 20.10 -3.30
N SER A 110 -5.10 18.85 -3.08
CA SER A 110 -6.00 18.50 -1.98
C SER A 110 -5.95 17.02 -1.57
N ALA A 111 -6.56 16.71 -0.43
CA ALA A 111 -6.77 15.35 0.06
C ALA A 111 -7.64 14.52 -0.90
N GLU A 112 -8.62 15.13 -1.57
CA GLU A 112 -9.48 14.45 -2.55
C GLU A 112 -8.70 14.01 -3.79
N GLU A 113 -7.81 14.87 -4.30
CA GLU A 113 -6.95 14.51 -5.43
C GLU A 113 -6.03 13.35 -5.07
N PHE A 114 -5.50 13.36 -3.85
CA PHE A 114 -4.65 12.28 -3.35
C PHE A 114 -5.44 10.97 -3.17
N GLU A 115 -6.63 11.02 -2.58
CA GLU A 115 -7.53 9.86 -2.44
C GLU A 115 -7.94 9.29 -3.80
N ALA A 116 -8.20 10.15 -4.80
CA ALA A 116 -8.47 9.71 -6.16
C ALA A 116 -7.28 8.96 -6.77
N ALA A 117 -6.06 9.43 -6.53
CA ALA A 117 -4.85 8.73 -6.96
C ALA A 117 -4.69 7.37 -6.25
N VAL A 118 -4.93 7.31 -4.93
CA VAL A 118 -4.94 6.05 -4.16
C VAL A 118 -5.94 5.05 -4.75
N LYS A 119 -7.18 5.48 -5.01
CA LYS A 119 -8.22 4.63 -5.61
C LYS A 119 -7.87 4.16 -7.02
N LEU A 120 -7.20 5.01 -7.81
CA LEU A 120 -6.72 4.63 -9.14
C LEU A 120 -5.61 3.58 -9.04
N THR A 121 -4.64 3.77 -8.13
CA THR A 121 -3.56 2.82 -7.87
C THR A 121 -4.12 1.46 -7.44
N LEU A 122 -5.05 1.42 -6.47
CA LEU A 122 -5.74 0.20 -6.04
C LEU A 122 -6.36 -0.57 -7.23
N LYS A 123 -7.08 0.12 -8.11
CA LYS A 123 -7.68 -0.50 -9.30
C LYS A 123 -6.62 -1.09 -10.24
N SER A 124 -5.51 -0.40 -10.43
CA SER A 124 -4.42 -0.86 -11.30
C SER A 124 -3.64 -2.05 -10.73
N ILE A 125 -3.72 -2.30 -9.42
CA ILE A 125 -3.06 -3.45 -8.80
C ILE A 125 -3.95 -4.69 -8.94
N VAL A 126 -5.24 -4.54 -8.61
CA VAL A 126 -6.20 -5.63 -8.72
C VAL A 126 -6.42 -6.03 -10.19
N ASN A 127 -6.41 -5.05 -11.09
CA ASN A 127 -6.55 -5.25 -12.53
C ASN A 127 -5.48 -4.44 -13.26
N PRO A 128 -4.25 -4.97 -13.41
CA PRO A 128 -3.19 -4.26 -14.11
C PRO A 128 -3.62 -3.97 -15.55
N PRO A 129 -3.51 -2.71 -16.01
CA PRO A 129 -3.83 -2.38 -17.38
C PRO A 129 -2.88 -3.13 -18.32
N GLU A 130 -3.43 -3.82 -19.32
CA GLU A 130 -2.63 -4.45 -20.36
C GLU A 130 -2.06 -3.38 -21.29
N VAL A 131 -0.76 -3.09 -21.18
CA VAL A 131 -0.09 -2.12 -22.05
C VAL A 131 0.44 -2.83 -23.29
N LYS A 132 -0.27 -2.66 -24.41
CA LYS A 132 0.21 -3.13 -25.72
C LYS A 132 1.07 -2.05 -26.39
N ILE A 133 2.38 -2.25 -26.42
CA ILE A 133 3.31 -1.40 -27.19
C ILE A 133 3.14 -1.75 -28.67
N LEU A 134 2.53 -0.85 -29.44
CA LEU A 134 2.46 -0.99 -30.89
C LEU A 134 3.75 -0.47 -31.51
N PRO A 135 4.36 -1.20 -32.47
CA PRO A 135 5.52 -0.68 -33.19
C PRO A 135 5.13 0.63 -33.86
N GLY A 136 5.86 1.70 -33.55
CA GLY A 136 5.70 2.97 -34.21
C GLY A 136 5.81 2.78 -35.72
N LYS A 137 4.95 3.44 -36.50
CA LYS A 137 5.07 3.45 -37.97
C LYS A 137 6.46 4.00 -38.29
N GLY A 138 7.41 3.11 -38.56
CA GLY A 138 8.77 3.49 -38.92
C GLY A 138 8.67 4.48 -40.07
N ARG A 139 9.20 5.69 -39.88
CA ARG A 139 9.41 6.63 -40.98
C ARG A 139 10.28 5.88 -41.99
N ARG A 140 9.67 5.41 -43.08
CA ARG A 140 10.40 4.89 -44.24
C ARG A 140 11.38 5.99 -44.65
N GLY A 141 12.67 5.77 -44.39
CA GLY A 141 13.72 6.66 -44.82
C GLY A 141 13.59 6.88 -46.31
N GLY A 142 13.37 8.14 -46.72
CA GLY A 142 13.52 8.55 -48.10
C GLY A 142 14.94 8.26 -48.53
N LYS A 143 15.11 7.45 -49.57
CA LYS A 143 16.38 7.34 -50.28
C LYS A 143 16.73 8.72 -50.84
N ARG A 144 17.91 9.23 -50.49
CA ARG A 144 18.61 10.25 -51.27
C ARG A 144 19.26 9.57 -52.48
#